data_AF-A0AAW2ZGZ6-F1
#
_entry.id   AF-A0AAW2ZGZ6-F1
#
_cell.length_a   1.000
_cell.length_b   1.000
_cell.length_c   1.000
_cell.angle_alpha   90.00
_cell.angle_beta   90.00
_cell.angle_gamma   90.00
#
_symmetry.space_group_name_H-M   'P 1'
#
loop_
_entity.id
_entity.type
_entity.pdbx_description
1 polymer ?
#
loop_
_entity_poly.entity_id
_entity_poly.type
_entity_poly.pdbx_seq_one_letter_code
_entity_poly.pdbx_strand_id
1 'polypeptide(L)'
;MVYFFPSIVLPMIPEKARNMVTYLIEAVQTLIGESITTQQLKEAKQKLTKFQVWYMLLAGEDRCTNNIHLLEHVADCVEKFGPIWTSSCFPWEDFNGTLVKCITGTNQVLQSTARVLTRYRNIAKIHKQVPDLETQNFLGKLKSPCHHHSR
;
A
#
# COMPACT_ATOMS: atom_id res chain seq x y z
N MET A 1 1.20 0.63 10.77
CA MET A 1 -0.26 0.47 10.98
C MET A 1 -0.72 -0.98 10.70
N VAL A 2 0.09 -2.02 11.00
CA VAL A 2 -0.25 -3.44 10.68
C VAL A 2 -0.28 -4.34 11.93
N TYR A 3 0.29 -3.90 13.06
CA TYR A 3 0.35 -4.69 14.30
C TYR A 3 -1.00 -4.87 15.01
N PHE A 4 -1.96 -3.96 14.82
CA PHE A 4 -3.27 -4.02 15.49
C PHE A 4 -4.34 -4.74 14.65
N PHE A 5 -4.03 -5.04 13.40
CA PHE A 5 -4.93 -5.67 12.44
C PHE A 5 -5.44 -7.07 12.88
N PRO A 6 -4.58 -7.98 13.41
CA PRO A 6 -5.04 -9.32 13.80
C PRO A 6 -6.05 -9.27 14.96
N SER A 7 -5.82 -8.42 15.96
CA SER A 7 -6.66 -8.31 17.16
C SER A 7 -8.07 -7.77 16.87
N ILE A 8 -8.22 -6.93 15.84
CA ILE A 8 -9.55 -6.43 15.41
C ILE A 8 -10.24 -7.42 14.48
N VAL A 9 -9.50 -7.99 13.52
CA VAL A 9 -10.11 -8.72 12.39
C VAL A 9 -10.45 -10.17 12.77
N LEU A 10 -9.62 -10.86 13.56
CA LEU A 10 -9.85 -12.26 13.93
C LEU A 10 -11.18 -12.49 14.69
N PRO A 11 -11.62 -11.61 15.61
CA PRO A 11 -12.93 -11.72 16.25
C PRO A 11 -14.12 -11.61 15.28
N MET A 12 -13.98 -10.89 14.16
CA MET A 12 -15.04 -10.68 13.18
C MET A 12 -15.18 -11.85 12.18
N ILE A 13 -14.21 -12.76 12.14
CA ILE A 13 -14.16 -13.87 11.19
C ILE A 13 -14.70 -15.16 11.83
N PRO A 14 -15.49 -15.96 11.07
CA PRO A 14 -15.97 -17.25 11.55
C PRO A 14 -14.83 -18.14 12.05
N GLU A 15 -15.06 -18.82 13.16
CA GLU A 15 -14.03 -19.63 13.84
C GLU A 15 -13.32 -20.62 12.91
N LYS A 16 -14.08 -21.24 12.00
CA LYS A 16 -13.58 -22.19 11.00
C LYS A 16 -12.54 -21.58 10.05
N ALA A 17 -12.58 -20.27 9.82
CA ALA A 17 -11.71 -19.55 8.89
C ALA A 17 -10.58 -18.77 9.60
N ARG A 18 -10.59 -18.67 10.94
CA ARG A 18 -9.59 -17.89 11.69
C ARG A 18 -8.17 -18.39 11.45
N ASN A 19 -7.95 -19.69 11.52
CA ASN A 19 -6.62 -20.29 11.32
C ASN A 19 -6.05 -19.96 9.94
N MET A 20 -6.89 -20.05 8.91
CA MET A 20 -6.53 -19.68 7.54
C MET A 20 -6.09 -18.21 7.48
N VAL A 21 -6.90 -17.30 8.03
CA VAL A 21 -6.60 -15.86 8.01
C VAL A 21 -5.34 -15.52 8.83
N THR A 22 -5.11 -16.22 9.94
CA THR A 22 -3.86 -16.08 10.71
C THR A 22 -2.64 -16.40 9.87
N TYR A 23 -2.66 -17.48 9.08
CA TYR A 23 -1.54 -17.80 8.18
C TYR A 23 -1.27 -16.69 7.16
N LEU A 24 -2.33 -16.11 6.59
CA LEU A 24 -2.19 -15.00 5.65
C LEU A 24 -1.58 -13.77 6.33
N ILE A 25 -2.11 -13.38 7.49
CA ILE A 25 -1.65 -12.21 8.25
C ILE A 25 -0.17 -12.37 8.62
N GLU A 26 0.23 -13.51 9.17
CA GLU A 26 1.61 -13.77 9.57
C GLU A 26 2.58 -13.77 8.38
N ALA A 27 2.17 -14.35 7.25
CA ALA A 27 2.97 -14.34 6.04
C ALA A 27 3.15 -12.90 5.52
N VAL A 28 2.08 -12.13 5.41
CA VAL A 28 2.11 -10.75 4.93
C VAL A 28 2.94 -9.86 5.86
N GLN A 29 2.80 -10.01 7.18
CA GLN A 29 3.62 -9.26 8.15
C GLN A 29 5.12 -9.55 7.97
N THR A 30 5.48 -10.80 7.72
CA THR A 30 6.86 -11.20 7.44
C THR A 30 7.37 -10.56 6.15
N LEU A 31 6.56 -10.57 5.09
CA LEU A 31 6.93 -10.09 3.76
C LEU A 31 6.95 -8.54 3.63
N ILE A 32 6.36 -7.83 4.59
CA ILE A 32 6.43 -6.35 4.69
C ILE A 32 7.68 -5.90 5.48
N GLY A 33 8.38 -6.82 6.17
CA GLY A 33 9.56 -6.49 6.98
C GLY A 33 10.65 -5.73 6.20
N GLU A 34 11.37 -4.84 6.90
CA GLU A 34 12.49 -4.09 6.32
C GLU A 34 13.67 -5.00 5.94
N SER A 35 13.88 -6.06 6.72
CA SER A 35 14.85 -7.12 6.45
C SER A 35 14.18 -8.48 6.56
N ILE A 36 14.33 -9.29 5.51
CA ILE A 36 13.69 -10.60 5.40
C ILE A 36 14.80 -11.61 5.12
N THR A 37 14.99 -12.56 6.03
CA THR A 37 15.93 -13.66 5.83
C THR A 37 15.34 -14.71 4.88
N THR A 38 16.19 -15.49 4.21
CA THR A 38 15.75 -16.58 3.33
C THR A 38 14.89 -17.61 4.06
N GLN A 39 15.16 -17.85 5.34
CA GLN A 39 14.37 -18.75 6.18
C GLN A 39 12.96 -18.20 6.43
N GLN A 40 12.85 -16.92 6.81
CA GLN A 40 11.56 -16.25 6.99
C GLN A 40 10.76 -16.21 5.68
N LEU A 41 11.42 -15.99 4.55
CA LEU A 41 10.79 -16.00 3.23
C LEU A 41 10.20 -17.39 2.90
N LYS A 42 10.95 -18.46 3.19
CA LYS A 42 10.49 -19.84 3.01
C LYS A 42 9.30 -20.16 3.90
N GLU A 43 9.33 -19.72 5.17
CA GLU A 43 8.22 -19.90 6.11
C GLU A 43 6.98 -19.13 5.67
N ALA A 44 7.13 -17.89 5.20
CA ALA A 44 6.03 -17.09 4.66
C ALA A 44 5.40 -17.78 3.46
N LYS A 45 6.21 -18.31 2.53
CA LYS A 45 5.72 -19.08 1.38
C LYS A 45 4.90 -20.30 1.81
N GLN A 46 5.40 -21.07 2.78
CA GLN A 46 4.66 -22.22 3.33
C GLN A 46 3.32 -21.82 3.97
N LYS A 47 3.27 -20.69 4.67
CA LYS A 47 2.03 -20.16 5.25
C LYS A 47 1.03 -19.73 4.17
N LEU A 48 1.50 -19.13 3.07
CA LEU A 48 0.64 -18.75 1.94
C LEU A 48 0.07 -19.97 1.21
N THR A 49 0.89 -21.01 0.97
CA THR A 49 0.38 -22.27 0.39
C THR A 49 -0.66 -22.93 1.31
N LYS A 50 -0.42 -22.95 2.63
CA LYS A 50 -1.43 -23.44 3.60
C LYS A 50 -2.71 -22.63 3.54
N PHE A 51 -2.62 -21.30 3.49
CA PHE A 51 -3.78 -20.43 3.34
C PHE A 51 -4.60 -20.80 2.09
N GLN A 52 -3.96 -20.97 0.94
CA GLN A 52 -4.65 -21.29 -0.32
C GLN A 52 -5.34 -22.66 -0.26
N VAL A 53 -4.68 -23.69 0.29
CA VAL A 53 -5.29 -25.02 0.46
C VAL A 53 -6.53 -24.95 1.35
N TRP A 54 -6.45 -24.26 2.49
CA TRP A 54 -7.60 -24.07 3.38
C TRP A 54 -8.71 -23.23 2.73
N TYR A 55 -8.34 -22.21 1.97
CA TYR A 55 -9.29 -21.37 1.24
C TYR A 55 -10.06 -22.19 0.20
N MET A 56 -9.37 -23.01 -0.60
CA MET A 56 -10.00 -23.89 -1.58
C MET A 56 -10.95 -24.88 -0.92
N LEU A 57 -10.58 -25.46 0.23
CA LEU A 57 -11.43 -26.40 0.96
C LEU A 57 -12.70 -25.74 1.53
N LEU A 58 -12.61 -24.49 2.00
CA LEU A 58 -13.72 -23.77 2.63
C LEU A 58 -14.62 -23.05 1.63
N ALA A 59 -14.05 -22.44 0.60
CA ALA A 59 -14.77 -21.62 -0.37
C ALA A 59 -15.18 -22.42 -1.64
N GLY A 60 -14.54 -23.55 -1.90
CA GLY A 60 -14.66 -24.32 -3.14
C GLY A 60 -13.65 -23.87 -4.19
N GLU A 61 -13.22 -24.81 -5.04
CA GLU A 61 -12.21 -24.60 -6.09
C GLU A 61 -12.64 -23.51 -7.09
N ASP A 62 -13.94 -23.47 -7.43
CA ASP A 62 -14.53 -22.48 -8.34
C ASP A 62 -14.40 -21.02 -7.84
N ARG A 63 -14.16 -20.83 -6.54
CA ARG A 63 -13.98 -19.50 -5.92
C ARG A 63 -12.52 -19.10 -5.78
N CYS A 64 -11.58 -19.96 -6.21
CA CYS A 64 -10.16 -19.65 -6.24
C CYS A 64 -9.85 -18.73 -7.42
N THR A 65 -10.13 -17.44 -7.25
CA THR A 65 -9.82 -16.42 -8.26
C THR A 65 -8.31 -16.25 -8.46
N ASN A 66 -7.91 -15.64 -9.57
CA ASN A 66 -6.50 -15.32 -9.86
C ASN A 66 -5.80 -14.61 -8.69
N ASN A 67 -6.50 -13.74 -7.95
CA ASN A 67 -5.91 -13.05 -6.81
C ASN A 67 -5.50 -14.01 -5.69
N ILE A 68 -6.27 -15.07 -5.46
CA ILE A 68 -5.94 -16.10 -4.46
C ILE A 68 -4.75 -16.93 -4.92
N HIS A 69 -4.69 -17.27 -6.21
CA HIS A 69 -3.55 -17.99 -6.77
C HIS A 69 -2.26 -17.15 -6.73
N LEU A 70 -2.35 -15.86 -7.08
CA LEU A 70 -1.20 -14.96 -7.06
C LEU A 70 -0.62 -14.75 -5.67
N LEU A 71 -1.40 -14.94 -4.59
CA LEU A 71 -0.89 -14.85 -3.22
C LEU A 71 0.26 -15.83 -2.95
N GLU A 72 0.24 -17.03 -3.53
CA GLU A 72 1.32 -18.01 -3.39
C GLU A 72 2.65 -17.49 -3.95
N HIS A 73 2.58 -16.74 -5.04
CA HIS A 73 3.74 -16.20 -5.76
C HIS A 73 4.26 -14.89 -5.19
N VAL A 74 3.58 -14.28 -4.21
CA VAL A 74 4.05 -13.01 -3.60
C VAL A 74 5.43 -13.19 -2.97
N ALA A 75 5.71 -14.34 -2.35
CA ALA A 75 7.03 -14.64 -1.81
C ALA A 75 8.11 -14.70 -2.91
N ASP A 76 7.78 -15.25 -4.09
CA ASP A 76 8.70 -15.30 -5.24
C ASP A 76 8.98 -13.88 -5.78
N CYS A 77 7.97 -12.99 -5.75
CA CYS A 77 8.14 -11.59 -6.08
C CYS A 77 9.05 -10.89 -5.07
N VAL A 78 8.89 -11.17 -3.77
CA VAL A 78 9.72 -10.57 -2.73
C VAL A 78 11.18 -11.01 -2.85
N GLU A 79 11.43 -12.26 -3.22
CA GLU A 79 12.77 -12.78 -3.50
C GLU A 79 13.47 -12.00 -4.61
N LYS A 80 12.74 -11.63 -5.67
CA LYS A 80 13.29 -11.01 -6.88
C LYS A 80 13.35 -9.48 -6.81
N PHE A 81 12.37 -8.85 -6.17
CA PHE A 81 12.16 -7.40 -6.22
C PHE A 81 12.28 -6.71 -4.85
N GLY A 82 12.53 -7.48 -3.79
CA GLY A 82 12.59 -6.99 -2.42
C GLY A 82 11.22 -6.94 -1.73
N PRO A 83 11.15 -6.41 -0.49
CA PRO A 83 9.94 -6.44 0.34
C PRO A 83 8.68 -5.90 -0.35
N ILE A 84 7.49 -6.39 0.04
CA ILE A 84 6.21 -6.05 -0.63
C ILE A 84 5.99 -4.55 -0.79
N TRP A 85 6.42 -3.74 0.18
CA TRP A 85 6.20 -2.29 0.14
C TRP A 85 6.94 -1.58 -1.01
N THR A 86 8.00 -2.17 -1.59
CA THR A 86 8.74 -1.58 -2.71
C THR A 86 7.95 -1.61 -4.02
N SER A 87 7.06 -2.58 -4.17
CA SER A 87 6.23 -2.81 -5.37
C SER A 87 4.78 -2.40 -5.17
N SER A 88 4.43 -1.87 -4.00
CA SER A 88 3.06 -1.45 -3.68
C SER A 88 2.62 -0.25 -4.53
N CYS A 89 1.40 -0.33 -5.06
CA CYS A 89 0.75 0.80 -5.74
C CYS A 89 0.25 1.88 -4.78
N PHE A 90 0.29 1.66 -3.47
CA PHE A 90 -0.29 2.57 -2.47
C PHE A 90 0.21 4.03 -2.58
N PRO A 91 1.52 4.30 -2.77
CA PRO A 91 1.99 5.68 -2.94
C PRO A 91 1.45 6.34 -4.22
N TRP A 92 1.22 5.54 -5.27
CA TRP A 92 0.69 6.02 -6.54
C TRP A 92 -0.80 6.33 -6.43
N GLU A 93 -1.56 5.50 -5.72
CA GLU A 93 -2.99 5.71 -5.46
C GLU A 93 -3.23 6.98 -4.62
N ASP A 94 -2.43 7.18 -3.56
CA ASP A 94 -2.49 8.39 -2.73
C ASP A 94 -2.17 9.66 -3.55
N PHE A 95 -1.15 9.56 -4.41
CA PHE A 95 -0.81 10.65 -5.32
C PHE A 95 -1.91 10.92 -6.35
N ASN A 96 -2.49 9.87 -6.94
CA ASN A 96 -3.61 10.01 -7.87
C ASN A 96 -4.83 10.64 -7.19
N GLY A 97 -5.13 10.27 -5.94
CA GLY A 97 -6.18 10.90 -5.15
C GLY A 97 -5.93 12.39 -4.91
N THR A 98 -4.67 12.79 -4.75
CA THR A 98 -4.27 14.20 -4.67
C THR A 98 -4.39 14.91 -6.01
N LEU A 99 -3.91 14.29 -7.10
CA LEU A 99 -3.98 14.85 -8.45
C LEU A 99 -5.41 15.17 -8.87
N VAL A 100 -6.35 14.24 -8.66
CA VAL A 100 -7.76 14.42 -9.01
C VAL A 100 -8.36 15.63 -8.29
N LYS A 101 -8.01 15.86 -7.01
CA LYS A 101 -8.48 17.03 -6.25
C LYS A 101 -7.90 18.34 -6.78
N CYS A 102 -6.74 18.32 -7.40
CA CYS A 102 -6.09 19.52 -7.94
C CYS A 102 -6.54 19.86 -9.37
N ILE A 103 -7.08 18.89 -10.11
CA ILE A 103 -7.57 19.09 -11.48
C ILE A 103 -8.97 19.67 -11.42
N THR A 104 -9.08 20.99 -11.52
CA THR A 104 -10.35 21.70 -11.60
C THR A 104 -10.69 21.97 -13.07
N GLY A 105 -11.65 21.21 -13.61
CA GLY A 105 -12.21 21.42 -14.96
C GLY A 105 -11.87 20.32 -15.98
N THR A 106 -12.90 19.86 -16.70
CA THR A 106 -12.90 18.66 -17.57
C THR A 106 -12.08 18.81 -18.85
N ASN A 107 -11.75 20.03 -19.28
CA ASN A 107 -11.23 20.30 -20.63
C ASN A 107 -9.70 20.51 -20.70
N GLN A 108 -8.96 20.44 -19.58
CA GLN A 108 -7.51 20.68 -19.57
C GLN A 108 -6.74 19.80 -18.56
N VAL A 109 -7.13 18.53 -18.42
CA VAL A 109 -6.52 17.57 -17.48
C VAL A 109 -4.98 17.57 -17.60
N LEU A 110 -4.44 17.51 -18.81
CA LEU A 110 -2.99 17.47 -19.05
C LEU A 110 -2.28 18.74 -18.56
N GLN A 111 -2.85 19.92 -18.82
CA GLN A 111 -2.27 21.18 -18.37
C GLN A 111 -2.38 21.34 -16.86
N SER A 112 -3.50 20.95 -16.27
CA SER A 112 -3.72 20.98 -14.82
C SER A 112 -2.75 20.05 -14.10
N THR A 113 -2.56 18.82 -14.59
CA THR A 113 -1.56 17.88 -14.06
C THR A 113 -0.14 18.44 -14.19
N ALA A 114 0.22 19.02 -15.35
CA ALA A 114 1.53 19.62 -15.55
C ALA A 114 1.81 20.79 -14.59
N ARG A 115 0.79 21.64 -14.33
CA ARG A 115 0.91 22.76 -13.37
C ARG A 115 1.09 22.27 -11.94
N VAL A 116 0.35 21.24 -11.54
CA VAL A 116 0.47 20.62 -10.21
C VAL A 116 1.86 20.02 -10.02
N LEU A 117 2.34 19.22 -10.97
CA LEU A 117 3.69 18.63 -10.93
C LEU A 117 4.78 19.72 -10.89
N THR A 118 4.62 20.78 -11.67
CA THR A 118 5.56 21.92 -11.67
C THR A 118 5.57 22.62 -10.32
N ARG A 119 4.41 22.83 -9.69
CA ARG A 119 4.31 23.38 -8.32
C ARG A 119 5.02 22.48 -7.30
N TYR A 120 4.74 21.18 -7.29
CA TYR A 120 5.38 20.23 -6.38
C TYR A 120 6.91 20.23 -6.54
N ARG A 121 7.41 20.24 -7.79
CA ARG A 121 8.85 20.32 -8.08
C ARG A 121 9.47 21.62 -7.59
N ASN A 122 8.81 22.75 -7.81
CA ASN A 122 9.33 24.06 -7.42
C ASN A 122 9.33 24.24 -5.89
N ILE A 123 8.27 23.84 -5.19
CA ILE A 123 8.21 23.85 -3.72
C ILE A 123 9.31 22.96 -3.14
N ALA A 124 9.55 21.78 -3.71
CA ALA A 124 10.62 20.89 -3.26
C ALA A 124 12.03 21.48 -3.45
N LYS A 125 12.26 22.24 -4.54
CA LYS A 125 13.51 22.95 -4.78
C LYS A 125 13.71 24.10 -3.79
N ILE A 126 12.69 24.94 -3.59
CA ILE A 126 12.73 26.10 -2.70
C ILE A 126 12.93 25.64 -1.25
N HIS A 127 12.23 24.58 -0.82
CA HIS A 127 12.36 24.04 0.53
C HIS A 127 13.79 23.55 0.85
N LYS A 128 14.61 23.16 -0.14
CA LYS A 128 16.01 22.78 0.09
C LYS A 128 16.95 23.99 0.22
N GLN A 129 16.54 25.15 -0.27
CA GLN A 129 17.36 26.37 -0.32
C GLN A 129 17.07 27.34 0.82
N VAL A 130 15.95 27.18 1.52
CA VAL A 130 15.51 28.10 2.58
C VAL A 130 15.94 27.59 3.96
N PRO A 131 16.77 28.33 4.72
CA PRO A 131 17.21 27.96 6.06
C PRO A 131 16.22 28.34 7.17
N ASP A 132 15.26 29.23 6.90
CA ASP A 132 14.32 29.78 7.88
C ASP A 132 13.17 28.80 8.24
N LEU A 133 12.95 28.59 9.55
CA LEU A 133 12.01 27.59 10.09
C LEU A 133 10.54 27.96 9.85
N GLU A 134 10.21 29.25 9.87
CA GLU A 134 8.85 29.75 9.68
C GLU A 134 8.41 29.61 8.22
N THR A 135 9.33 29.91 7.31
CA THR A 135 9.14 29.70 5.86
C THR A 135 9.09 28.22 5.52
N GLN A 136 9.88 27.36 6.18
CA GLN A 136 9.77 25.89 6.02
C GLN A 136 8.41 25.37 6.50
N ASN A 137 7.90 25.87 7.62
CA ASN A 137 6.55 25.52 8.12
C ASN A 137 5.45 25.97 7.16
N PHE A 138 5.57 27.16 6.57
CA PHE A 138 4.63 27.67 5.56
C PHE A 138 4.69 26.84 4.25
N LEU A 139 5.90 26.51 3.77
CA LEU A 139 6.08 25.64 2.61
C LEU A 139 5.59 24.22 2.87
N GLY A 140 5.70 23.74 4.10
CA GLY A 140 5.12 22.48 4.57
C GLY A 140 3.59 22.48 4.45
N LYS A 141 2.93 23.58 4.85
CA LYS A 141 1.48 23.77 4.66
C LYS A 141 1.08 23.81 3.19
N LEU A 142 1.94 24.31 2.30
CA LEU A 142 1.74 24.31 0.85
C LEU A 142 1.96 22.94 0.17
N LYS A 143 2.66 21.99 0.82
CA LYS A 143 2.75 20.60 0.36
C LYS A 143 1.47 19.81 0.64
N SER A 144 0.63 20.27 1.56
CA SER A 144 -0.68 19.68 1.86
C SER A 144 -1.61 19.78 0.64
N PRO A 145 -2.42 18.75 0.34
CA PRO A 145 -3.37 18.79 -0.77
C PRO A 145 -4.33 19.98 -0.61
N CYS A 146 -4.62 20.66 -1.72
CA CYS A 146 -5.45 21.85 -1.82
C CYS A 146 -6.60 21.87 -0.80
N HIS A 147 -6.63 22.90 0.05
CA HIS A 147 -7.73 23.13 0.99
C HIS A 147 -9.06 23.25 0.24
N HIS A 148 -10.07 22.57 0.78
CA HIS A 148 -11.47 22.72 0.42
C HIS A 148 -11.84 24.20 0.32
N HIS A 149 -12.34 24.61 -0.85
CA HIS A 149 -13.45 25.56 -0.87
C HIS A 149 -14.71 24.71 -0.97
N SER A 150 -15.25 24.41 0.20
CA SER A 150 -16.60 23.90 0.39
C SER A 150 -17.56 24.79 -0.39
N ARG A 151 -18.38 24.20 -1.26
CA ARG A 151 -19.65 24.78 -1.65
C ARG A 151 -20.74 24.09 -0.85
#